data_AF-A0A4S4BQY1-F1
#
_entry.id   AF-A0A4S4BQY1-F1
#
_cell.length_a   1.000
_cell.length_b   1.000
_cell.length_c   1.000
_cell.angle_alpha   90.00
_cell.angle_beta   90.00
_cell.angle_gamma   90.00
#
_symmetry.space_group_name_H-M   'P 1'
#
loop_
_entity.id
_entity.type
_entity.pdbx_description
1 polymer ?
#
loop_
_entity_poly.entity_id
_entity_poly.type
_entity_poly.pdbx_seq_one_letter_code
_entity_poly.pdbx_strand_id
1 'polypeptide(L)'
;MKKFSKLLLLISFLLLIINVSSFGFIVYVEFFGAFYGDVLICGTSLLGACCAIYADDFKTNYYSKLFFFSHLTVPFLPFYYWSIAILI
;
A
#
# COMPACT_ATOMS: atom_id res chain seq x y z
N MET A 1 -23.14 -9.24 -4.28
CA MET A 1 -21.76 -9.03 -4.78
C MET A 1 -21.28 -7.58 -4.74
N LYS A 2 -22.10 -6.53 -5.02
CA LYS A 2 -21.69 -5.11 -4.85
C LYS A 2 -21.19 -4.72 -3.44
N LYS A 3 -21.66 -5.39 -2.38
CA LYS A 3 -21.17 -5.18 -1.00
C LYS A 3 -19.70 -5.60 -0.82
N PHE A 4 -19.26 -6.65 -1.53
CA PHE A 4 -17.87 -7.13 -1.45
C PHE A 4 -16.89 -6.15 -2.11
N SER A 5 -17.25 -5.55 -3.26
CA SER A 5 -16.42 -4.53 -3.91
C SER A 5 -16.20 -3.29 -3.01
N LYS A 6 -17.23 -2.82 -2.31
CA LYS A 6 -17.09 -1.72 -1.33
C LYS A 6 -16.22 -2.10 -0.13
N LEU A 7 -16.36 -3.32 0.36
CA LEU A 7 -15.57 -3.82 1.48
C LEU A 7 -14.09 -4.00 1.11
N LEU A 8 -13.80 -4.48 -0.11
CA LEU A 8 -12.45 -4.57 -0.65
C LEU A 8 -11.81 -3.17 -0.83
N LEU A 9 -12.56 -2.20 -1.32
CA LEU A 9 -12.10 -0.81 -1.41
C LEU A 9 -11.82 -0.21 -0.02
N LEU A 10 -12.66 -0.51 0.97
CA LEU A 10 -12.43 -0.09 2.36
C LEU A 10 -11.14 -0.70 2.92
N ILE A 11 -10.92 -2.01 2.72
CA ILE A 11 -9.69 -2.70 3.13
C ILE A 11 -8.48 -2.08 2.43
N SER A 12 -8.56 -1.90 1.11
CA SER A 12 -7.51 -1.23 0.33
C SER A 12 -7.20 0.16 0.88
N PHE A 13 -8.22 0.94 1.24
CA PHE A 13 -8.03 2.27 1.82
C PHE A 13 -7.34 2.22 3.20
N LEU A 14 -7.76 1.31 4.09
CA LEU A 14 -7.14 1.15 5.40
C LEU A 14 -5.68 0.72 5.30
N LEU A 15 -5.37 -0.23 4.41
CA LEU A 15 -3.99 -0.65 4.14
C LEU A 15 -3.14 0.52 3.64
N LEU A 16 -3.70 1.35 2.74
CA LEU A 16 -2.99 2.52 2.21
C LEU A 16 -2.68 3.53 3.32
N ILE A 17 -3.67 3.84 4.18
CA ILE A 17 -3.47 4.75 5.30
C ILE A 17 -2.37 4.23 6.22
N ILE A 18 -2.43 2.95 6.61
CA ILE A 18 -1.44 2.37 7.51
C ILE A 18 -0.05 2.47 6.86
N ASN A 19 0.10 2.04 5.61
CA ASN A 19 1.41 2.01 4.93
C ASN A 19 2.00 3.39 4.63
N VAL A 20 1.17 4.38 4.34
CA VAL A 20 1.62 5.76 4.04
C VAL A 20 1.78 6.58 5.32
N SER A 21 1.10 6.22 6.41
CA SER A 21 1.21 6.93 7.67
C SER A 21 2.56 6.73 8.33
N SER A 22 3.01 7.76 9.04
CA SER A 22 4.17 7.68 9.93
C SER A 22 3.99 6.60 11.00
N PHE A 23 2.75 6.25 11.36
CA PHE A 23 2.46 5.18 12.30
C PHE A 23 2.81 3.80 11.75
N GLY A 24 2.45 3.50 10.50
CA GLY A 24 2.84 2.25 9.85
C GLY A 24 4.35 2.15 9.67
N PHE A 25 5.02 3.26 9.37
CA PHE A 25 6.49 3.30 9.34
C PHE A 25 7.09 2.92 10.69
N ILE A 26 6.63 3.53 11.80
CA ILE A 26 7.11 3.18 13.15
C ILE A 26 6.82 1.71 13.47
N VAL A 27 5.60 1.23 13.19
CA VAL A 27 5.22 -0.15 13.49
C VAL A 27 6.02 -1.16 12.66
N TYR A 28 6.29 -0.88 11.40
CA TYR A 28 6.97 -1.83 10.52
C TYR A 28 8.49 -1.74 10.59
N VAL A 29 9.05 -0.53 10.55
CA VAL A 29 10.49 -0.28 10.48
C VAL A 29 11.12 -0.23 11.87
N GLU A 30 10.53 0.50 12.82
CA GLU A 30 11.13 0.68 14.16
C GLU A 30 11.01 -0.60 15.02
N PHE A 31 9.85 -1.27 14.97
CA PHE A 31 9.59 -2.44 15.82
C PHE A 31 10.14 -3.75 15.25
N PHE A 32 10.09 -3.96 13.93
CA PHE A 32 10.56 -5.21 13.30
C PHE A 32 11.93 -5.08 12.61
N GLY A 33 12.49 -3.88 12.57
CA GLY A 33 13.74 -3.58 11.90
C GLY A 33 13.56 -3.22 10.43
N ALA A 34 14.51 -2.47 9.88
CA ALA A 34 14.39 -1.81 8.58
C ALA A 34 14.06 -2.77 7.42
N PHE A 35 14.82 -3.86 7.28
CA PHE A 35 14.61 -4.80 6.18
C PHE A 35 13.25 -5.49 6.25
N TYR A 36 12.81 -5.92 7.43
CA TYR A 36 11.52 -6.59 7.59
C TYR A 36 10.36 -5.59 7.44
N GLY A 37 10.55 -4.35 7.90
CA GLY A 37 9.60 -3.27 7.73
C GLY A 37 9.34 -2.91 6.27
N ASP A 38 10.40 -2.81 5.47
CA ASP A 38 10.29 -2.53 4.03
C ASP A 38 9.55 -3.65 3.29
N VAL A 39 9.86 -4.91 3.62
CA VAL A 39 9.18 -6.08 3.05
C VAL A 39 7.70 -6.08 3.43
N LEU A 40 7.37 -5.76 4.69
CA LEU A 40 5.98 -5.67 5.15
C LEU A 40 5.22 -4.54 4.43
N ILE A 41 5.80 -3.34 4.34
CA ILE A 41 5.20 -2.20 3.64
C ILE A 41 4.93 -2.54 2.18
N CYS A 42 5.91 -3.17 1.50
CA CYS A 42 5.74 -3.60 0.12
C CYS A 42 4.64 -4.67 -0.01
N GLY A 43 4.66 -5.68 0.86
CA GLY A 43 3.69 -6.77 0.86
C GLY A 43 2.25 -6.31 1.12
N THR A 44 2.03 -5.48 2.14
CA THR A 44 0.70 -4.95 2.46
C THR A 44 0.20 -3.99 1.39
N SER A 45 1.10 -3.25 0.72
CA SER A 45 0.73 -2.38 -0.40
C SER A 45 0.33 -3.20 -1.63
N LEU A 46 1.07 -4.26 -1.96
CA LEU A 46 0.71 -5.19 -3.02
C LEU A 46 -0.63 -5.89 -2.74
N LEU A 47 -0.89 -6.28 -1.49
CA LEU A 47 -2.18 -6.82 -1.10
C LEU A 47 -3.32 -5.80 -1.28
N GLY A 48 -3.09 -4.54 -0.91
CA GLY A 48 -4.03 -3.44 -1.15
C GLY A 48 -4.31 -3.22 -2.63
N ALA A 49 -3.27 -3.26 -3.48
CA ALA A 49 -3.39 -3.20 -4.93
C ALA A 49 -4.23 -4.36 -5.48
N CYS A 50 -4.00 -5.60 -5.02
CA CYS A 50 -4.81 -6.76 -5.39
C CYS A 50 -6.28 -6.59 -4.98
N CYS A 51 -6.55 -6.08 -3.77
CA CYS A 51 -7.91 -5.76 -3.34
C CYS A 51 -8.58 -4.71 -4.23
N ALA A 52 -7.84 -3.70 -4.69
CA ALA A 52 -8.32 -2.67 -5.59
C ALA A 52 -8.60 -3.21 -7.01
N ILE A 53 -7.76 -4.09 -7.55
CA ILE A 53 -8.01 -4.77 -8.84
C ILE A 53 -9.28 -5.62 -8.76
N TYR A 54 -9.39 -6.47 -7.73
CA TYR A 54 -10.54 -7.36 -7.58
C TYR A 54 -11.85 -6.60 -7.35
N ALA A 55 -11.78 -5.37 -6.85
CA ALA A 55 -12.91 -4.46 -6.75
C ALA A 55 -13.28 -3.81 -8.11
N ASP A 56 -12.33 -3.67 -9.04
CA ASP A 56 -12.48 -3.04 -10.37
C ASP A 56 -13.12 -3.97 -11.40
N ASP A 57 -12.94 -5.29 -11.27
CA ASP A 57 -13.55 -6.32 -12.16
C ASP A 57 -15.07 -6.20 -12.30
N PHE A 58 -15.74 -5.52 -11.37
CA PHE A 58 -17.20 -5.33 -11.38
C PHE A 58 -17.67 -4.01 -12.02
N LYS A 59 -16.75 -3.08 -12.31
CA LYS A 59 -16.90 -1.84 -13.11
C LYS A 59 -15.66 -0.97 -12.91
N THR A 60 -15.10 -0.43 -13.99
CA THR A 60 -13.99 0.54 -13.95
C THR A 60 -14.38 1.78 -13.16
N ASN A 61 -14.10 1.78 -11.86
CA ASN A 61 -14.39 2.89 -10.96
C ASN A 61 -13.10 3.69 -10.76
N TYR A 62 -13.20 5.02 -10.92
CA TYR A 62 -12.08 5.94 -10.72
C TYR A 62 -11.31 5.66 -9.42
N TYR A 63 -12.03 5.40 -8.32
CA TYR A 63 -11.43 5.09 -7.02
C TYR A 63 -10.65 3.77 -6.97
N SER A 64 -11.07 2.75 -7.73
CA SER A 64 -10.35 1.47 -7.79
C SER A 64 -8.98 1.67 -8.45
N LYS A 65 -8.95 2.39 -9.56
CA LYS A 65 -7.71 2.73 -10.26
C LYS A 65 -6.83 3.64 -9.41
N LEU A 66 -7.41 4.65 -8.76
CA LEU A 66 -6.68 5.54 -7.86
C LEU A 66 -6.00 4.74 -6.75
N PHE A 67 -6.71 3.84 -6.06
CA PHE A 67 -6.12 3.03 -5.00
C PHE A 67 -5.08 2.04 -5.51
N PHE A 68 -5.30 1.45 -6.68
CA PHE A 68 -4.32 0.58 -7.30
C PHE A 68 -2.99 1.32 -7.54
N PHE A 69 -3.04 2.49 -8.21
CA PHE A 69 -1.83 3.27 -8.48
C PHE A 69 -1.18 3.82 -7.20
N SER A 70 -1.98 4.25 -6.22
CA SER A 70 -1.45 4.70 -4.92
C SER A 70 -0.75 3.57 -4.16
N HIS A 71 -1.28 2.34 -4.20
CA HIS A 71 -0.59 1.19 -3.61
C HIS A 71 0.67 0.80 -4.39
N LEU A 72 0.71 1.08 -5.68
CA LEU A 72 1.86 0.77 -6.51
C LEU A 72 3.02 1.75 -6.29
N THR A 73 2.76 3.00 -5.89
CA THR A 73 3.80 3.99 -5.59
C THR A 73 4.47 3.77 -4.23
N VAL A 74 3.75 3.25 -3.23
CA VAL A 74 4.26 3.05 -1.87
C VAL A 74 5.49 2.13 -1.79
N PRO A 75 5.54 0.98 -2.48
CA PRO A 75 6.73 0.12 -2.53
C PRO A 75 7.98 0.80 -3.08
N PHE A 76 7.85 1.89 -3.85
CA PHE A 76 8.99 2.62 -4.39
C PHE A 76 9.56 3.66 -3.40
N LEU A 77 8.84 4.04 -2.34
CA LEU A 77 9.34 5.00 -1.35
C LEU A 77 10.61 4.50 -0.63
N PRO A 78 10.68 3.25 -0.12
CA PRO A 78 11.90 2.74 0.50
C PRO A 78 13.12 2.83 -0.43
N PHE A 79 12.96 2.43 -1.69
CA PHE A 79 14.02 2.52 -2.70
C PHE A 79 14.44 3.97 -2.97
N TYR A 80 13.49 4.90 -3.02
CA TYR A 80 13.76 6.33 -3.19
C TYR A 80 14.57 6.89 -2.01
N TYR A 81 14.17 6.61 -0.77
CA TYR A 81 14.89 7.06 0.41
C TYR A 81 16.28 6.43 0.53
N TRP A 82 16.41 5.14 0.21
CA TRP A 82 17.71 4.47 0.20
C TRP A 82 18.66 5.07 -0.85
N SER A 83 18.15 5.41 -2.03
CA SER A 83 18.93 6.06 -3.09
C SER A 83 19.45 7.44 -2.67
N ILE A 84 18.64 8.22 -1.94
CA ILE A 84 19.06 9.50 -1.36
C ILE A 84 20.13 9.28 -0.28
N ALA A 85 19.94 8.29 0.58
CA ALA A 85 20.86 8.00 1.68
C ALA A 85 22.26 7.57 1.20
N ILE A 86 22.38 6.93 0.03
CA ILE A 86 23.67 6.59 -0.57
C ILE A 86 24.37 7.82 -1.18
N LEU A 87 23.60 8.82 -1.60
CA LEU A 87 24.09 10.01 -2.31
C LEU A 87 24.63 11.09 -1.35
N ILE A 88 24.31 10.99 -0.06
CA ILE A 88 24.74 11.87 1.03
C ILE A 88 25.91 11.21 1.76
#